data_AF-A0AAP7IRJ7-F1
#
_entry.id   AF-A0AAP7IRJ7-F1
#
_cell.length_a   1.000
_cell.length_b   1.000
_cell.length_c   1.000
_cell.angle_alpha   90.00
_cell.angle_beta   90.00
_cell.angle_gamma   90.00
#
_symmetry.space_group_name_H-M   'P 1'
#
loop_
_entity.id
_entity.type
_entity.pdbx_description
1 polymer ?
#
loop_
_entity_poly.entity_id
_entity_poly.type
_entity_poly.pdbx_seq_one_letter_code
_entity_poly.pdbx_strand_id
1 'polypeptide(L)'
;MGKFIEFVFQKIYMAMLASGIFLVLTLCGGVLFGLAPASTVLMTLFAQYRYDYKAYKWQEAWSLFKENFLRSNQVFYTLLSIEAVFLYGLYLLVQLPQSILTVIISILNLLLALLLPLAYAVYLKLQVYFELSYINSIKLSFIGMFLNVGAMFKIAFGTAMIMAIFYYMPALVFFVFLGAWHFFISDLLEPVYQLIASRLVDQP
;
A
#
# COMPACT_ATOMS: atom_id res chain seq x y z
N MET A 1 -18.06 -6.02 -28.33
CA MET A 1 -16.99 -5.01 -28.25
C MET A 1 -17.36 -3.83 -27.35
N GLY A 2 -18.51 -3.17 -27.52
CA GLY A 2 -18.90 -1.99 -26.71
C GLY A 2 -18.84 -2.17 -25.20
N LYS A 3 -19.44 -3.24 -24.64
CA LYS A 3 -19.43 -3.50 -23.19
C LYS A 3 -18.04 -3.73 -22.59
N PHE A 4 -17.11 -4.30 -23.36
CA PHE A 4 -15.73 -4.52 -22.90
C PHE A 4 -14.93 -3.23 -22.87
N ILE A 5 -15.08 -2.39 -23.91
CA ILE A 5 -14.46 -1.06 -23.96
C ILE A 5 -14.96 -0.19 -22.82
N GLU A 6 -16.28 -0.20 -22.56
CA GLU A 6 -16.89 0.53 -21.46
C GLU A 6 -16.36 0.09 -20.10
N PHE A 7 -16.21 -1.22 -19.88
CA PHE A 7 -15.63 -1.78 -18.66
C PHE A 7 -14.18 -1.33 -18.44
N VAL A 8 -13.33 -1.41 -19.48
CA VAL A 8 -11.92 -1.00 -19.39
C VAL A 8 -11.83 0.50 -19.16
N PHE A 9 -12.61 1.29 -19.90
CA PHE A 9 -12.64 2.74 -19.76
C PHE A 9 -13.05 3.15 -18.34
N GLN A 10 -14.10 2.53 -17.77
CA GLN A 10 -14.55 2.81 -16.42
C GLN A 10 -13.43 2.53 -15.41
N LYS A 11 -12.72 1.40 -15.50
CA LYS A 11 -11.61 1.11 -14.57
C LYS A 11 -10.45 2.09 -14.68
N ILE A 12 -10.06 2.46 -15.91
CA ILE A 12 -8.98 3.45 -16.13
C ILE A 12 -9.41 4.80 -15.59
N TYR A 13 -10.63 5.25 -15.90
CA TYR A 13 -11.17 6.52 -15.41
C TYR A 13 -11.23 6.58 -13.88
N MET A 14 -11.62 5.49 -13.22
CA MET A 14 -11.59 5.37 -11.75
C MET A 14 -10.18 5.52 -11.20
N ALA A 15 -9.23 4.80 -11.82
CA ALA A 15 -7.84 4.86 -11.41
C ALA A 15 -7.28 6.28 -11.57
N MET A 16 -7.71 7.00 -12.61
CA MET A 16 -7.36 8.41 -12.80
C MET A 16 -7.94 9.31 -11.72
N LEU A 17 -9.23 9.17 -11.43
CA LEU A 17 -9.90 9.97 -10.39
C LEU A 17 -9.28 9.71 -9.02
N ALA A 18 -9.05 8.45 -8.67
CA ALA A 18 -8.38 8.06 -7.43
C ALA A 18 -6.94 8.62 -7.36
N SER A 19 -6.17 8.54 -8.45
CA SER A 19 -4.83 9.15 -8.50
C SER A 19 -4.88 10.66 -8.29
N GLY A 20 -5.87 11.34 -8.86
CA GLY A 20 -6.09 12.77 -8.66
C GLY A 20 -6.40 13.12 -7.20
N ILE A 21 -7.33 12.40 -6.57
CA ILE A 21 -7.64 12.58 -5.13
C ILE A 21 -6.38 12.36 -4.29
N PHE A 22 -5.66 11.27 -4.55
CA PHE A 22 -4.44 10.93 -3.83
C PHE A 22 -3.38 12.03 -3.95
N LEU A 23 -3.14 12.54 -5.15
CA LEU A 23 -2.16 13.59 -5.38
C LEU A 23 -2.51 14.89 -4.67
N VAL A 24 -3.77 15.34 -4.77
CA VAL A 24 -4.21 16.57 -4.09
C VAL A 24 -4.06 16.43 -2.58
N LEU A 25 -4.53 15.32 -2.00
CA LEU A 25 -4.39 15.07 -0.56
C LEU A 25 -2.93 14.94 -0.13
N THR A 26 -2.10 14.27 -0.94
CA THR A 26 -0.66 14.18 -0.71
C THR A 26 -0.03 15.57 -0.65
N LEU A 27 -0.39 16.46 -1.57
CA LEU A 27 0.08 17.85 -1.58
C LEU A 27 -0.42 18.63 -0.35
N CYS A 28 -1.68 18.43 0.08
CA CYS A 28 -2.21 19.05 1.29
C CYS A 28 -1.43 18.66 2.57
N GLY A 29 -0.87 17.44 2.61
CA GLY A 29 0.01 16.98 3.70
C GLY A 29 1.49 17.37 3.54
N GLY A 30 1.84 18.26 2.61
CA GLY A 30 3.23 18.66 2.37
C GLY A 30 4.07 17.58 1.69
N VAL A 31 3.45 16.73 0.88
CA VAL A 31 4.00 15.53 0.24
C VAL A 31 4.39 14.45 1.26
N LEU A 32 5.35 14.74 2.15
CA LEU A 32 5.88 13.78 3.11
C LEU A 32 4.77 13.19 3.99
N PHE A 33 4.07 14.02 4.76
CA PHE A 33 3.01 13.57 5.67
C PHE A 33 1.68 13.33 4.96
N GLY A 34 1.59 13.58 3.65
CA GLY A 34 0.37 13.41 2.87
C GLY A 34 0.21 12.03 2.27
N LEU A 35 1.31 11.33 1.97
CA LEU A 35 1.30 10.04 1.27
C LEU A 35 0.47 8.98 2.01
N ALA A 36 0.79 8.72 3.28
CA ALA A 36 0.13 7.68 4.06
C ALA A 36 -1.38 7.94 4.27
N PRO A 37 -1.82 9.13 4.73
CA PRO A 37 -3.26 9.39 4.88
C PRO A 37 -4.00 9.43 3.54
N ALA A 38 -3.37 9.90 2.45
CA ALA A 38 -3.98 9.83 1.12
C ALA A 38 -4.21 8.38 0.67
N SER A 39 -3.25 7.47 0.94
CA SER A 39 -3.42 6.04 0.70
C SER A 39 -4.58 5.47 1.51
N THR A 40 -4.69 5.82 2.80
CA THR A 40 -5.81 5.39 3.65
C THR A 40 -7.15 5.84 3.07
N VAL A 41 -7.26 7.10 2.64
CA VAL A 41 -8.49 7.63 2.01
C VAL A 41 -8.88 6.83 0.78
N LEU A 42 -7.94 6.55 -0.12
CA LEU A 42 -8.24 5.74 -1.31
C LEU A 42 -8.70 4.33 -0.97
N MET A 43 -8.05 3.68 -0.01
CA MET A 43 -8.41 2.34 0.42
C MET A 43 -9.83 2.32 1.03
N THR A 44 -10.17 3.32 1.83
CA THR A 44 -11.51 3.45 2.44
C THR A 44 -12.60 3.72 1.40
N LEU A 45 -12.41 4.71 0.52
CA LEU A 45 -13.39 5.03 -0.53
C LEU A 45 -13.59 3.84 -1.49
N PHE A 46 -12.51 3.14 -1.83
CA PHE A 46 -12.62 1.94 -2.68
C PHE A 46 -13.31 0.78 -1.97
N ALA A 47 -13.08 0.59 -0.67
CA ALA A 47 -13.81 -0.42 0.09
C ALA A 47 -15.32 -0.15 0.14
N GLN A 48 -15.71 1.13 0.29
CA GLN A 48 -17.10 1.55 0.41
C GLN A 48 -17.84 1.56 -0.93
N TYR A 49 -17.23 2.14 -1.97
CA TYR A 49 -17.92 2.45 -3.23
C TYR A 49 -17.38 1.69 -4.44
N ARG A 50 -16.27 0.96 -4.27
CA ARG A 50 -15.60 0.20 -5.34
C ARG A 50 -15.40 1.08 -6.58
N TYR A 51 -15.91 0.63 -7.72
CA TYR A 51 -15.81 1.31 -9.01
C TYR A 51 -17.02 2.20 -9.32
N ASP A 52 -17.67 2.80 -8.30
CA ASP A 52 -18.66 3.88 -8.48
C ASP A 52 -18.03 5.26 -8.22
N TYR A 53 -17.55 5.92 -9.29
CA TYR A 53 -16.85 7.20 -9.21
C TYR A 53 -17.74 8.34 -8.73
N LYS A 54 -19.07 8.24 -8.97
CA LYS A 54 -20.00 9.32 -8.65
C LYS A 54 -20.20 9.42 -7.15
N ALA A 55 -19.97 8.32 -6.43
CA ALA A 55 -20.06 8.24 -4.99
C ALA A 55 -18.83 8.85 -4.29
N TYR A 56 -17.68 8.97 -4.96
CA TYR A 56 -16.47 9.55 -4.35
C TYR A 56 -16.69 11.05 -4.14
N LYS A 57 -16.89 11.47 -2.88
CA LYS A 57 -17.09 12.88 -2.52
C LYS A 57 -15.83 13.48 -1.92
N TRP A 58 -15.49 14.69 -2.35
CA TRP A 58 -14.35 15.43 -1.82
C TRP A 58 -14.46 15.71 -0.31
N GLN A 59 -15.66 16.06 0.17
CA GLN A 59 -15.90 16.34 1.58
C GLN A 59 -15.58 15.13 2.47
N GLU A 60 -15.99 13.94 2.03
CA GLU A 60 -15.71 12.68 2.71
C GLU A 60 -14.22 12.34 2.65
N ALA A 61 -13.60 12.43 1.45
CA ALA A 61 -12.16 12.23 1.28
C ALA A 61 -11.34 13.13 2.22
N TRP A 62 -11.75 14.40 2.36
CA TRP A 62 -11.11 15.36 3.25
C TRP A 62 -11.34 15.06 4.74
N SER A 63 -12.52 14.56 5.12
CA SER A 63 -12.77 14.13 6.50
C SER A 63 -11.88 12.95 6.86
N LEU A 64 -11.92 11.90 6.04
CA LEU A 64 -11.10 10.70 6.19
C LEU A 64 -9.60 11.02 6.26
N PHE A 65 -9.14 11.97 5.43
CA PHE A 65 -7.75 12.41 5.43
C PHE A 65 -7.32 12.98 6.78
N LYS A 66 -8.11 13.89 7.34
CA LYS A 66 -7.82 14.52 8.64
C LYS A 66 -7.91 13.53 9.80
N GLU A 67 -8.96 12.70 9.80
CA GLU A 67 -9.19 11.70 10.84
C GLU A 67 -8.05 10.70 10.93
N ASN A 68 -7.52 10.27 9.78
CA ASN A 68 -6.46 9.27 9.72
C ASN A 68 -5.04 9.88 9.67
N PHE A 69 -4.90 11.21 9.64
CA PHE A 69 -3.64 11.89 9.37
C PHE A 69 -2.50 11.43 10.29
N LEU A 70 -2.73 11.43 11.60
CA LEU A 70 -1.70 11.06 12.56
C LEU A 70 -1.44 9.55 12.57
N ARG A 71 -2.50 8.74 12.66
CA ARG A 71 -2.40 7.28 12.82
C ARG A 71 -1.75 6.61 11.60
N SER A 72 -2.14 7.01 10.39
CA SER A 72 -1.57 6.47 9.15
C SER A 72 -0.09 6.83 9.00
N ASN A 73 0.29 8.07 9.29
CA ASN A 73 1.67 8.52 9.27
C ASN A 73 2.52 7.79 10.32
N GLN A 74 2.01 7.59 11.54
CA GLN A 74 2.75 6.85 12.57
C GLN A 74 3.16 5.46 12.08
N VAL A 75 2.23 4.65 11.59
CA VAL A 75 2.56 3.30 11.10
C VAL A 75 3.47 3.35 9.87
N PHE A 76 3.19 4.25 8.92
CA PHE A 76 3.99 4.39 7.71
C PHE A 76 5.43 4.76 8.02
N TYR A 77 5.67 5.79 8.83
CA TYR A 77 7.02 6.25 9.14
C TYR A 77 7.77 5.28 10.04
N THR A 78 7.09 4.51 10.89
CA THR A 78 7.75 3.42 11.62
C THR A 78 8.28 2.37 10.66
N LEU A 79 7.45 1.87 9.75
CA LEU A 79 7.89 0.85 8.78
C LEU A 79 8.96 1.42 7.83
N LEU A 80 8.79 2.64 7.34
CA LEU A 80 9.76 3.32 6.48
C LEU A 80 11.11 3.55 7.18
N SER A 81 11.10 3.91 8.47
CA SER A 81 12.35 4.12 9.23
C SER A 81 13.11 2.81 9.40
N ILE A 82 12.41 1.71 9.68
CA ILE A 82 13.02 0.38 9.78
C ILE A 82 13.53 -0.05 8.39
N GLU A 83 12.78 0.22 7.32
CA GLU A 83 13.19 -0.06 5.94
C GLU A 83 14.46 0.71 5.58
N ALA A 84 14.52 1.99 5.93
CA ALA A 84 15.70 2.82 5.71
C ALA A 84 16.94 2.27 6.44
N VAL A 85 16.78 1.71 7.65
CA VAL A 85 17.90 1.05 8.37
C VAL A 85 18.40 -0.17 7.59
N PHE A 86 17.51 -1.01 7.05
CA PHE A 86 17.91 -2.15 6.24
C PHE A 86 18.57 -1.72 4.93
N LEU A 87 17.97 -0.79 4.18
CA LEU A 87 18.54 -0.26 2.93
C LEU A 87 19.89 0.42 3.14
N TYR A 88 20.04 1.20 4.23
CA TYR A 88 21.33 1.80 4.58
C TYR A 88 22.34 0.73 5.02
N GLY A 89 21.90 -0.28 5.76
CA GLY A 89 22.73 -1.44 6.10
C GLY A 89 23.25 -2.18 4.86
N LEU A 90 22.41 -2.36 3.83
CA LEU A 90 22.84 -2.90 2.53
C LEU A 90 23.90 -2.04 1.87
N TYR A 91 23.69 -0.72 1.84
CA TYR A 91 24.67 0.22 1.29
C TYR A 91 26.05 0.07 1.98
N LEU A 92 26.08 -0.12 3.30
CA LEU A 92 27.31 -0.36 4.05
C LEU A 92 27.92 -1.74 3.76
N LEU A 93 27.10 -2.80 3.67
CA LEU A 93 27.56 -4.17 3.43
C LEU A 93 28.25 -4.34 2.07
N VAL A 94 27.77 -3.64 1.04
CA VAL A 94 28.36 -3.66 -0.30
C VAL A 94 29.78 -3.05 -0.31
N GLN A 95 30.09 -2.15 0.63
CA GLN A 95 31.40 -1.51 0.73
C GLN A 95 32.45 -2.35 1.49
N LEU A 96 32.03 -3.39 2.21
CA LEU A 96 32.95 -4.27 2.92
C LEU A 96 33.68 -5.23 1.96
N PRO A 97 34.85 -5.77 2.36
CA PRO A 97 35.50 -6.85 1.60
C PRO A 97 34.55 -8.03 1.39
N GLN A 98 34.34 -8.40 0.13
CA GLN A 98 33.34 -9.40 -0.22
C GLN A 98 33.81 -10.80 0.18
N SER A 99 33.00 -11.44 1.01
CA SER A 99 33.15 -12.81 1.49
C SER A 99 31.79 -13.50 1.46
N ILE A 100 31.76 -14.83 1.61
CA ILE A 100 30.50 -15.59 1.66
C ILE A 100 29.59 -15.06 2.77
N LEU A 101 30.16 -14.69 3.92
CA LEU A 101 29.41 -14.14 5.05
C LEU A 101 28.78 -12.77 4.73
N THR A 102 29.52 -11.86 4.09
CA THR A 102 28.96 -10.54 3.71
C THR A 102 27.85 -10.69 2.67
N VAL A 103 27.97 -11.65 1.76
CA VAL A 103 26.92 -11.96 0.78
C VAL A 103 25.66 -12.51 1.47
N ILE A 104 25.80 -13.47 2.38
CA ILE A 104 24.65 -14.03 3.12
C ILE A 104 23.93 -12.94 3.91
N ILE A 105 24.66 -12.10 4.64
CA ILE A 105 24.08 -11.00 5.41
C ILE A 105 23.38 -9.99 4.48
N SER A 106 23.97 -9.69 3.32
CA SER A 106 23.36 -8.80 2.33
C SER A 106 22.04 -9.37 1.80
N ILE A 107 21.99 -10.67 1.49
CA ILE A 107 20.74 -11.31 1.04
C ILE A 107 19.68 -11.25 2.14
N LEU A 108 20.03 -11.59 3.39
CA LEU A 108 19.08 -11.52 4.51
C LEU A 108 18.57 -10.10 4.75
N ASN A 109 19.45 -9.11 4.68
CA ASN A 109 19.09 -7.70 4.84
C ASN A 109 18.15 -7.23 3.72
N LEU A 110 18.43 -7.61 2.47
CA LEU A 110 17.55 -7.34 1.33
C LEU A 110 16.17 -7.99 1.49
N LEU A 111 16.12 -9.24 1.94
CA LEU A 111 14.84 -9.92 2.20
C LEU A 111 14.04 -9.17 3.27
N LEU A 112 14.67 -8.74 4.37
CA LEU A 112 14.00 -7.98 5.43
C LEU A 112 13.51 -6.61 4.93
N ALA A 113 14.30 -5.91 4.11
CA ALA A 113 13.87 -4.65 3.48
C ALA A 113 12.63 -4.86 2.61
N LEU A 114 12.62 -5.89 1.76
CA LEU A 114 11.51 -6.18 0.84
C LEU A 114 10.21 -6.60 1.57
N LEU A 115 10.29 -7.13 2.78
CA LEU A 115 9.11 -7.51 3.57
C LEU A 115 8.36 -6.28 4.13
N LEU A 116 9.02 -5.15 4.36
CA LEU A 116 8.37 -4.01 5.02
C LEU A 116 7.32 -3.29 4.14
N PRO A 117 7.56 -3.04 2.84
CA PRO A 117 6.52 -2.54 1.95
C PRO A 117 5.32 -3.48 1.83
N LEU A 118 5.55 -4.79 1.91
CA LEU A 118 4.48 -5.80 1.90
C LEU A 118 3.65 -5.74 3.18
N ALA A 119 4.31 -5.58 4.33
CA ALA A 119 3.62 -5.37 5.61
C ALA A 119 2.77 -4.09 5.56
N TYR A 120 3.31 -3.01 4.98
CA TYR A 120 2.55 -1.78 4.81
C TYR A 120 1.34 -1.95 3.88
N ALA A 121 1.46 -2.72 2.79
CA ALA A 121 0.31 -3.03 1.93
C ALA A 121 -0.80 -3.78 2.70
N VAL A 122 -0.42 -4.72 3.58
CA VAL A 122 -1.37 -5.40 4.47
C VAL A 122 -2.02 -4.42 5.44
N TYR A 123 -1.23 -3.56 6.08
CA TYR A 123 -1.73 -2.50 6.96
C TYR A 123 -2.80 -1.65 6.25
N LEU A 124 -2.50 -1.20 5.02
CA LEU A 124 -3.41 -0.37 4.23
C LEU A 124 -4.78 -1.00 4.03
N LYS A 125 -4.85 -2.33 3.85
CA LYS A 125 -6.11 -3.07 3.79
C LYS A 125 -6.79 -3.15 5.15
N LEU A 126 -6.06 -3.58 6.19
CA LEU A 126 -6.65 -3.90 7.49
C LEU A 126 -7.20 -2.67 8.22
N GLN A 127 -6.52 -1.53 8.13
CA GLN A 127 -6.94 -0.30 8.82
C GLN A 127 -8.33 0.19 8.38
N VAL A 128 -8.79 -0.20 7.18
CA VAL A 128 -10.09 0.20 6.64
C VAL A 128 -11.24 -0.51 7.37
N TYR A 129 -11.00 -1.74 7.82
CA TYR A 129 -12.05 -2.59 8.41
C TYR A 129 -11.94 -2.74 9.93
N PHE A 130 -10.77 -2.40 10.51
CA PHE A 130 -10.50 -2.63 11.92
C PHE A 130 -9.95 -1.39 12.63
N GLU A 131 -10.55 -1.08 13.79
CA GLU A 131 -10.01 -0.12 14.76
C GLU A 131 -8.88 -0.77 15.57
N LEU A 132 -7.69 -0.82 14.97
CA LEU A 132 -6.49 -1.39 15.58
C LEU A 132 -5.69 -0.34 16.35
N SER A 133 -5.26 -0.70 17.57
CA SER A 133 -4.18 0.04 18.25
C SER A 133 -2.91 0.04 17.39
N TYR A 134 -2.00 1.00 17.64
CA TYR A 134 -0.76 1.14 16.87
C TYR A 134 0.08 -0.16 16.85
N ILE A 135 0.29 -0.78 18.02
CA ILE A 135 1.07 -2.02 18.13
C ILE A 135 0.39 -3.19 17.41
N ASN A 136 -0.93 -3.30 17.54
CA ASN A 136 -1.68 -4.35 16.85
C ASN A 136 -1.69 -4.13 15.33
N SER A 137 -1.72 -2.88 14.88
CA SER A 137 -1.60 -2.53 13.46
C SER A 137 -0.32 -3.09 12.87
N ILE A 138 0.82 -2.88 13.54
CA ILE A 138 2.12 -3.39 13.08
C ILE A 138 2.13 -4.93 13.13
N LYS A 139 1.83 -5.52 14.29
CA LYS A 139 1.87 -6.98 14.48
C LYS A 139 1.00 -7.72 13.47
N LEU A 140 -0.26 -7.28 13.31
CA LEU A 140 -1.21 -7.94 12.45
C LEU A 140 -0.85 -7.79 10.97
N SER A 141 -0.21 -6.68 10.60
CA SER A 141 0.30 -6.48 9.24
C SER A 141 1.40 -7.48 8.89
N PHE A 142 2.31 -7.75 9.82
CA PHE A 142 3.31 -8.80 9.64
C PHE A 142 2.70 -10.19 9.55
N ILE A 143 1.77 -10.51 10.45
CA ILE A 143 1.07 -11.81 10.43
C ILE A 143 0.32 -11.98 9.11
N GLY A 144 -0.40 -10.94 8.66
CA GLY A 144 -1.23 -10.97 7.47
C GLY A 144 -0.46 -11.24 6.17
N MET A 145 0.82 -10.85 6.09
CA MET A 145 1.66 -11.20 4.94
C MET A 145 1.78 -12.70 4.72
N PHE A 146 1.93 -13.46 5.82
CA PHE A 146 2.14 -14.91 5.75
C PHE A 146 0.84 -15.70 5.59
N LEU A 147 -0.31 -15.04 5.74
CA LEU A 147 -1.62 -15.68 5.52
C LEU A 147 -1.90 -15.96 4.05
N ASN A 148 -1.32 -15.19 3.13
CA ASN A 148 -1.43 -15.44 1.70
C ASN A 148 -0.15 -15.03 0.95
N VAL A 149 0.83 -15.94 0.95
CA VAL A 149 2.13 -15.74 0.27
C VAL A 149 1.96 -15.52 -1.24
N GLY A 150 0.96 -16.15 -1.87
CA GLY A 150 0.66 -15.95 -3.28
C GLY A 150 0.24 -14.51 -3.61
N ALA A 151 -0.54 -13.88 -2.73
CA ALA A 151 -0.88 -12.46 -2.84
C ALA A 151 0.36 -11.57 -2.65
N MET A 152 1.25 -11.90 -1.71
CA MET A 152 2.50 -11.16 -1.49
C MET A 152 3.39 -11.13 -2.73
N PHE A 153 3.57 -12.27 -3.40
CA PHE A 153 4.33 -12.32 -4.65
C PHE A 153 3.69 -11.46 -5.75
N LYS A 154 2.36 -11.49 -5.88
CA LYS A 154 1.63 -10.66 -6.86
C LYS A 154 1.75 -9.17 -6.55
N ILE A 155 1.71 -8.79 -5.26
CA ILE A 155 1.93 -7.41 -4.80
C ILE A 155 3.36 -6.98 -5.16
N ALA A 156 4.37 -7.75 -4.76
CA ALA A 156 5.76 -7.44 -5.08
C ALA A 156 5.99 -7.28 -6.59
N PHE A 157 5.48 -8.22 -7.39
CA PHE A 157 5.59 -8.17 -8.84
C PHE A 157 4.83 -6.98 -9.45
N GLY A 158 3.60 -6.71 -9.01
CA GLY A 158 2.81 -5.56 -9.46
C GLY A 158 3.49 -4.22 -9.16
N THR A 159 4.04 -4.05 -7.95
CA THR A 159 4.83 -2.87 -7.58
C THR A 159 6.06 -2.73 -8.47
N ALA A 160 6.81 -3.83 -8.69
CA ALA A 160 8.01 -3.81 -9.54
C ALA A 160 7.68 -3.42 -10.99
N MET A 161 6.56 -3.90 -11.53
CA MET A 161 6.07 -3.48 -12.85
C MET A 161 5.75 -1.99 -12.89
N ILE A 162 5.09 -1.45 -11.87
CA ILE A 162 4.79 -0.01 -11.80
C ILE A 162 6.10 0.79 -11.72
N MET A 163 7.11 0.34 -10.98
CA MET A 163 8.42 1.00 -10.95
C MET A 163 9.14 0.96 -12.30
N ALA A 164 9.05 -0.16 -13.03
CA ALA A 164 9.58 -0.24 -14.39
C ALA A 164 8.84 0.72 -15.33
N ILE A 165 7.51 0.80 -15.26
CA ILE A 165 6.70 1.76 -16.04
C ILE A 165 7.06 3.20 -15.65
N PHE A 166 7.27 3.49 -14.37
CA PHE A 166 7.68 4.82 -13.90
C PHE A 166 8.94 5.32 -14.60
N TYR A 167 9.92 4.44 -14.81
CA TYR A 167 11.17 4.77 -15.50
C TYR A 167 10.94 5.20 -16.96
N TYR A 168 10.04 4.54 -17.68
CA TYR A 168 9.79 4.84 -19.11
C TYR A 168 8.69 5.89 -19.33
N MET A 169 7.68 5.91 -18.47
CA MET A 169 6.44 6.68 -18.64
C MET A 169 5.93 7.20 -17.28
N PRO A 170 6.66 8.13 -16.63
CA PRO A 170 6.34 8.59 -15.27
C PRO A 170 4.94 9.21 -15.18
N ALA A 171 4.48 9.87 -16.25
CA ALA A 171 3.15 10.46 -16.31
C ALA A 171 2.03 9.42 -16.05
N LEU A 172 2.14 8.21 -16.60
CA LEU A 172 1.12 7.18 -16.38
C LEU A 172 1.03 6.76 -14.91
N VAL A 173 2.15 6.82 -14.19
CA VAL A 173 2.14 6.48 -12.77
C VAL A 173 1.37 7.52 -11.98
N PHE A 174 1.68 8.80 -12.17
CA PHE A 174 0.99 9.89 -11.49
C PHE A 174 -0.49 9.97 -11.85
N PHE A 175 -0.86 9.72 -13.11
CA PHE A 175 -2.23 9.90 -13.56
C PHE A 175 -3.09 8.64 -13.48
N VAL A 176 -2.54 7.43 -13.38
CA VAL A 176 -3.33 6.19 -13.43
C VAL A 176 -2.87 5.19 -12.38
N PHE A 177 -1.58 4.85 -12.35
CA PHE A 177 -1.14 3.70 -11.57
C PHE A 177 -1.15 3.93 -10.06
N LEU A 178 -1.11 5.16 -9.56
CA LEU A 178 -1.30 5.42 -8.12
C LEU A 178 -2.66 4.89 -7.64
N GLY A 179 -3.76 5.27 -8.30
CA GLY A 179 -5.09 4.77 -7.99
C GLY A 179 -5.25 3.28 -8.29
N ALA A 180 -4.77 2.82 -9.45
CA ALA A 180 -4.85 1.42 -9.83
C ALA A 180 -4.10 0.50 -8.85
N TRP A 181 -2.99 0.96 -8.28
CA TRP A 181 -2.21 0.23 -7.30
C TRP A 181 -3.00 -0.03 -6.01
N HIS A 182 -3.71 0.98 -5.50
CA HIS A 182 -4.57 0.83 -4.32
C HIS A 182 -5.71 -0.16 -4.57
N PHE A 183 -6.35 -0.10 -5.75
CA PHE A 183 -7.39 -1.05 -6.11
C PHE A 183 -6.84 -2.48 -6.20
N PHE A 184 -5.69 -2.64 -6.83
CA PHE A 184 -5.01 -3.92 -6.96
C PHE A 184 -4.64 -4.53 -5.60
N ILE A 185 -4.05 -3.75 -4.69
CA ILE A 185 -3.76 -4.20 -3.32
C ILE A 185 -5.07 -4.60 -2.61
N SER A 186 -6.08 -3.73 -2.68
CA SER A 186 -7.34 -3.97 -1.97
C SER A 186 -8.03 -5.25 -2.42
N ASP A 187 -8.02 -5.54 -3.72
CA ASP A 187 -8.60 -6.75 -4.29
C ASP A 187 -7.76 -8.01 -3.97
N LEU A 188 -6.42 -7.93 -4.06
CA LEU A 188 -5.55 -9.07 -3.76
C LEU A 188 -5.53 -9.47 -2.28
N LEU A 189 -5.71 -8.51 -1.37
CA LEU A 189 -5.69 -8.74 0.07
C LEU A 189 -7.06 -9.08 0.65
N GLU A 190 -8.10 -9.18 -0.17
CA GLU A 190 -9.43 -9.60 0.26
C GLU A 190 -9.39 -10.95 1.03
N PRO A 191 -8.67 -12.00 0.60
CA PRO A 191 -8.61 -13.26 1.34
C PRO A 191 -7.89 -13.13 2.70
N VAL A 192 -6.88 -12.26 2.79
CA VAL A 192 -6.13 -12.00 4.04
C VAL A 192 -7.06 -11.33 5.05
N TYR A 193 -7.81 -10.32 4.60
CA TYR A 193 -8.84 -9.66 5.40
C TYR A 193 -9.89 -10.66 5.89
N GLN A 194 -10.48 -11.47 5.00
CA GLN A 194 -11.54 -12.42 5.35
C GLN A 194 -11.09 -13.43 6.41
N LEU A 195 -9.85 -13.92 6.30
CA LEU A 195 -9.30 -14.86 7.27
C LEU A 195 -9.04 -14.21 8.63
N ILE A 196 -8.61 -12.95 8.68
CA ILE A 196 -8.44 -12.23 9.94
C ILE A 196 -9.80 -11.91 10.55
N ALA A 197 -10.76 -11.47 9.75
CA ALA A 197 -12.12 -11.14 10.19
C ALA A 197 -12.79 -12.34 10.85
N SER A 198 -12.73 -13.54 10.25
CA SER A 198 -13.32 -14.75 10.84
C SER A 198 -12.72 -15.08 12.21
N ARG A 199 -11.39 -14.91 12.38
CA ARG A 199 -10.70 -15.19 13.64
C ARG A 199 -10.97 -14.18 14.75
N LEU A 200 -11.42 -12.97 14.41
CA LEU A 200 -11.75 -11.92 15.39
C LEU A 200 -13.23 -11.95 15.79
N VAL A 201 -14.12 -12.37 14.88
CA VAL A 201 -15.56 -12.50 15.16
C VAL A 201 -15.89 -13.77 15.94
N ASP A 202 -15.06 -14.82 15.83
CA ASP A 202 -15.26 -16.10 16.52
C ASP A 202 -14.71 -16.13 17.97
N GLN A 203 -14.41 -14.98 18.59
CA GLN A 203 -14.08 -14.94 20.03
C GLN A 203 -15.37 -14.67 20.84
N PRO A 204 -15.83 -15.62 21.66
CA PRO A 204 -17.01 -15.44 22.52
C PRO A 204 -16.80 -14.37 23.60
#